data_AF-A0A352Z4B0-F1
#
_entry.id   AF-A0A352Z4B0-F1
#
_cell.length_a   1.000
_cell.length_b   1.000
_cell.length_c   1.000
_cell.angle_alpha   90.00
_cell.angle_beta   90.00
_cell.angle_gamma   90.00
#
_symmetry.space_group_name_H-M   'P 1'
#
loop_
_entity.id
_entity.type
_entity.pdbx_description
1 polymer ?
#
loop_
_entity_poly.entity_id
_entity_poly.type
_entity_poly.pdbx_seq_one_letter_code
_entity_poly.pdbx_strand_id
1 'polypeptide(L)'
;MLRNNMENLNQLLTVFVQESSASLVQIVNPETRMVILSSDKKYEGKEYSGEVNFEINQPVVVKDDQMISIITPIMGFSNRIGVLIVEVK
;
A
#
# COMPACT_ATOMS: atom_id res chain seq x y z
N MET A 1 4.81 -17.50 1.08
CA MET A 1 3.36 -17.25 0.89
C MET A 1 3.09 -16.14 -0.12
N LEU A 2 3.60 -14.91 0.06
CA LEU A 2 3.37 -13.82 -0.91
C LEU A 2 4.07 -14.00 -2.27
N ARG A 3 5.27 -14.60 -2.30
CA ARG A 3 6.09 -14.70 -3.51
C ARG A 3 5.44 -15.43 -4.69
N ASN A 4 4.58 -16.43 -4.44
CA ASN A 4 3.87 -17.16 -5.52
C ASN A 4 2.59 -16.44 -5.99
N ASN A 5 2.12 -15.44 -5.25
CA ASN A 5 0.89 -14.71 -5.55
C ASN A 5 1.15 -13.23 -5.91
N MET A 6 2.42 -12.80 -5.96
CA MET A 6 2.79 -11.40 -6.24
C MET A 6 2.26 -10.94 -7.59
N GLU A 7 2.30 -11.80 -8.62
CA GLU A 7 1.77 -11.48 -9.95
C GLU A 7 0.25 -11.26 -9.91
N ASN A 8 -0.49 -12.18 -9.28
CA ASN A 8 -1.94 -12.05 -9.13
C ASN A 8 -2.32 -10.80 -8.32
N LEU A 9 -1.55 -10.50 -7.27
CA LEU A 9 -1.79 -9.32 -6.45
C LEU A 9 -1.50 -8.03 -7.24
N ASN A 10 -0.44 -8.04 -8.05
CA ASN A 10 -0.11 -6.92 -8.92
C ASN A 10 -1.19 -6.65 -9.97
N GLN A 11 -1.75 -7.70 -10.57
CA GLN A 11 -2.90 -7.59 -11.47
C GLN A 11 -4.12 -7.02 -10.74
N LEU A 12 -4.40 -7.50 -9.52
CA LEU A 12 -5.47 -6.97 -8.69
C LEU A 12 -5.29 -5.47 -8.40
N LEU A 13 -4.10 -5.02 -8.00
CA LEU A 13 -3.84 -3.60 -7.73
C LEU A 13 -4.05 -2.72 -8.96
N THR A 14 -3.66 -3.24 -10.13
CA THR A 14 -3.83 -2.55 -11.42
C THR A 14 -5.31 -2.37 -11.76
N VAL A 15 -6.08 -3.46 -11.71
CA VAL A 15 -7.53 -3.42 -11.96
C VAL A 15 -8.24 -2.55 -10.92
N PHE A 16 -7.83 -2.61 -9.66
CA PHE A 16 -8.43 -1.80 -8.60
C PHE A 16 -8.30 -0.31 -8.87
N VAL A 17 -7.14 0.17 -9.32
CA VAL A 17 -6.95 1.59 -9.69
C VAL A 17 -7.75 1.97 -10.94
N GLN A 18 -7.96 1.04 -11.88
CA GLN A 18 -8.75 1.29 -13.08
C GLN A 18 -10.27 1.37 -12.81
N GLU A 19 -10.76 0.55 -11.88
CA GLU A 19 -12.20 0.41 -11.59
C GLU A 19 -12.67 1.24 -10.38
N SER A 20 -11.76 1.95 -9.70
CA SER A 20 -12.08 2.79 -8.54
C SER A 20 -11.65 4.24 -8.76
N SER A 21 -11.93 5.11 -7.77
CA SER A 21 -11.40 6.47 -7.74
C SER A 21 -9.96 6.56 -7.19
N ALA A 22 -9.33 5.43 -6.87
CA ALA A 22 -7.96 5.42 -6.37
C ALA A 22 -6.98 5.85 -7.47
N SER A 23 -6.05 6.73 -7.14
CA SER A 23 -4.96 7.15 -8.03
C SER A 23 -3.70 6.31 -7.91
N LEU A 24 -3.48 5.70 -6.74
CA LEU A 24 -2.30 4.87 -6.46
C LEU A 24 -2.62 3.89 -5.34
N VAL A 25 -2.17 2.65 -5.46
CA VAL A 25 -2.23 1.66 -4.38
C VAL A 25 -0.87 1.01 -4.19
N GLN A 26 -0.42 0.94 -2.95
CA GLN A 26 0.89 0.42 -2.59
C GLN A 26 0.82 -0.50 -1.38
N ILE A 27 1.69 -1.50 -1.36
CA ILE A 27 1.97 -2.31 -0.17
C ILE A 27 3.40 -2.02 0.24
N VAL A 28 3.58 -1.50 1.44
CA VAL A 28 4.88 -1.11 1.99
C VAL A 28 5.28 -2.07 3.10
N ASN A 29 6.56 -2.43 3.14
CA ASN A 29 7.14 -3.20 4.24
C ASN A 29 7.19 -2.30 5.49
N PRO A 30 6.56 -2.68 6.61
CA PRO A 30 6.52 -1.85 7.82
C PRO A 30 7.90 -1.69 8.49
N GLU A 31 8.83 -2.64 8.29
CA GLU A 31 10.16 -2.63 8.91
C GLU A 31 11.15 -1.81 8.08
N THR A 32 11.18 -2.04 6.76
CA THR A 32 12.17 -1.40 5.87
C THR A 32 11.63 -0.14 5.18
N ARG A 33 10.33 0.13 5.28
CA ARG A 33 9.63 1.21 4.58
C ARG A 33 9.71 1.11 3.05
N MET A 34 10.14 -0.02 2.53
CA MET A 34 10.26 -0.26 1.09
C MET A 34 8.92 -0.64 0.50
N VAL A 35 8.59 -0.07 -0.66
CA VAL A 35 7.42 -0.44 -1.44
C VAL A 35 7.64 -1.84 -2.02
N ILE A 36 6.86 -2.80 -1.55
CA ILE A 36 6.89 -4.21 -1.97
C ILE A 36 6.12 -4.38 -3.29
N LEU A 37 4.94 -3.77 -3.38
CA LEU A 37 4.06 -3.82 -4.56
C LEU A 37 3.40 -2.46 -4.76
N SER A 38 3.15 -2.10 -6.02
CA SER A 38 2.52 -0.83 -6.37
C SER A 38 1.74 -0.97 -7.68
N SER A 39 0.58 -0.32 -7.76
CA SER A 39 -0.16 -0.16 -9.02
C SER A 39 0.62 0.65 -10.06
N ASP A 40 1.61 1.44 -9.62
CA ASP A 40 2.62 2.06 -10.48
C ASP A 40 4.00 1.47 -10.19
N LYS A 41 4.51 0.70 -11.15
CA LYS A 41 5.76 -0.07 -11.04
C LYS A 41 6.99 0.79 -10.77
N LYS A 42 6.97 2.09 -11.07
CA LYS A 42 8.13 2.96 -10.84
C LYS A 42 8.48 3.14 -9.36
N TYR A 43 7.58 2.77 -8.46
CA TYR A 43 7.77 2.86 -7.01
C TYR A 43 8.25 1.56 -6.36
N GLU A 44 8.08 0.41 -7.01
CA GLU A 44 8.50 -0.87 -6.42
C GLU A 44 10.01 -0.88 -6.15
N GLY A 45 10.40 -1.35 -4.97
CA GLY A 45 11.80 -1.37 -4.55
C GLY A 45 12.38 0.01 -4.21
N LYS A 46 11.56 1.05 -4.05
CA LYS A 46 11.95 2.34 -3.48
C LYS A 46 11.44 2.48 -2.05
N GLU A 47 12.10 3.32 -1.27
CA GLU A 47 11.60 3.74 0.04
C GLU A 47 10.34 4.59 -0.14
N TYR A 48 9.34 4.36 0.70
CA TYR A 48 8.10 5.13 0.70
C TYR A 48 8.37 6.52 1.30
N SER A 49 8.00 7.58 0.56
CA SER A 49 8.34 8.96 0.90
C SER A 49 7.20 9.75 1.58
N GLY A 50 6.02 9.17 1.76
CA GLY A 50 4.90 9.84 2.42
C GLY A 50 5.00 9.84 3.94
N GLU A 51 4.36 10.80 4.59
CA GLU A 51 4.24 10.83 6.06
C GLU A 51 3.23 9.79 6.53
N VAL A 52 3.72 8.59 6.85
CA VAL A 52 2.90 7.48 7.33
C VAL A 52 3.45 6.95 8.64
N ASN A 53 2.57 6.88 9.64
CA ASN A 53 2.86 6.11 10.84
C ASN A 53 2.70 4.61 10.53
N PHE A 54 3.81 3.90 10.39
CA PHE A 54 3.81 2.47 10.11
C PHE A 54 3.41 1.60 11.31
N GLU A 55 3.24 2.18 12.52
CA GLU A 55 2.88 1.47 13.75
C GLU A 55 1.36 1.33 13.98
N ILE A 56 0.53 1.69 13.00
CA ILE A 56 -0.94 1.64 13.12
C ILE A 56 -1.48 0.21 13.28
N ASN A 57 -2.43 0.03 14.20
CA ASN A 57 -3.10 -1.26 14.45
C ASN A 57 -4.51 -1.36 13.83
N GLN A 58 -5.00 -0.27 13.27
CA GLN A 58 -6.31 -0.16 12.63
C GLN A 58 -6.20 0.73 11.40
N PRO A 59 -7.14 0.64 10.44
CA PRO A 59 -7.18 1.55 9.31
C PRO A 59 -7.23 3.00 9.79
N VAL A 60 -6.46 3.87 9.15
CA VAL A 60 -6.50 5.32 9.35
C VAL A 60 -6.68 6.02 8.02
N VAL A 61 -7.32 7.18 8.07
CA VAL A 61 -7.49 8.06 6.91
C VAL A 61 -6.71 9.34 7.19
N VAL A 62 -5.74 9.62 6.34
CA VAL A 62 -4.98 10.87 6.35
C VAL A 62 -5.51 11.73 5.21
N LYS A 63 -5.74 13.00 5.49
CA LYS A 63 -6.22 13.97 4.50
C LYS A 63 -5.19 15.08 4.39
N ASP A 64 -4.72 15.30 3.18
CA ASP A 64 -3.97 16.49 2.77
C ASP A 64 -4.87 17.34 1.87
N ASP A 65 -4.48 18.58 1.59
CA ASP A 65 -5.26 19.55 0.81
C ASP A 65 -5.61 19.07 -0.61
N GLN A 66 -4.90 18.06 -1.12
CA GLN A 66 -5.04 17.55 -2.49
C GLN A 66 -5.25 16.03 -2.59
N MET A 67 -5.21 15.30 -1.47
CA MET A 67 -5.21 13.84 -1.50
C MET A 67 -5.76 13.24 -0.20
N ILE A 68 -6.53 12.16 -0.34
CA ILE A 68 -6.96 11.31 0.76
C ILE A 68 -6.17 10.01 0.69
N SER A 69 -5.46 9.68 1.77
CA SER A 69 -4.73 8.42 1.91
C SER A 69 -5.41 7.52 2.93
N ILE A 70 -5.84 6.34 2.49
CA ILE A 70 -6.35 5.28 3.37
C ILE A 70 -5.20 4.32 3.64
N ILE A 71 -4.82 4.19 4.90
CA ILE A 71 -3.65 3.42 5.33
C ILE A 71 -4.15 2.29 6.23
N THR A 72 -3.89 1.04 5.85
CA THR A 72 -4.41 -0.14 6.53
C THR A 72 -3.29 -1.14 6.81
N PRO A 73 -3.11 -1.59 8.07
CA PRO A 73 -2.11 -2.62 8.37
C PRO A 73 -2.55 -3.97 7.78
N ILE A 74 -1.64 -4.66 7.10
CA ILE A 74 -1.81 -6.03 6.64
C ILE A 74 -1.19 -6.96 7.69
N MET A 75 -2.04 -7.68 8.41
CA MET A 75 -1.62 -8.62 9.44
C MET A 75 -1.41 -10.01 8.85
N GLY A 76 -0.25 -10.61 9.12
CA GLY A 76 -0.04 -12.05 9.00
C GLY A 76 -0.51 -12.77 10.26
N PHE A 77 -0.18 -14.05 10.38
CA PHE A 77 -0.62 -14.88 11.50
C PHE A 77 -0.13 -14.37 12.86
N SER A 78 1.11 -13.86 12.94
CA SER A 78 1.73 -13.39 14.18
C SER A 78 2.32 -11.99 14.09
N ASN A 79 2.54 -11.46 12.88
CA ASN A 79 3.25 -10.20 12.66
C ASN A 79 2.60 -9.39 11.52
N ARG A 80 2.80 -8.08 11.54
CA ARG A 80 2.43 -7.21 10.40
C ARG A 80 3.34 -7.54 9.22
N ILE A 81 2.75 -7.90 8.09
CA ILE A 81 3.48 -8.30 6.87
C ILE A 81 3.52 -7.19 5.81
N GLY A 82 2.74 -6.13 6.01
CA GLY A 82 2.65 -5.00 5.09
C GLY A 82 1.79 -3.88 5.65
N VAL A 83 1.87 -2.72 5.01
CA VAL A 83 0.90 -1.64 5.16
C VAL A 83 0.35 -1.33 3.77
N LEU A 84 -0.96 -1.46 3.60
CA LEU A 84 -1.68 -1.07 2.40
C LEU A 84 -1.92 0.44 2.45
N ILE A 85 -1.53 1.16 1.40
CA ILE A 85 -1.75 2.58 1.24
C ILE A 85 -2.55 2.78 -0.05
N VAL A 86 -3.70 3.41 0.05
CA VAL A 86 -4.57 3.75 -1.09
C VAL A 86 -4.71 5.26 -1.13
N GLU A 87 -4.28 5.87 -2.22
CA GLU A 87 -4.43 7.30 -2.47
C GLU A 87 -5.62 7.55 -3.37
N VAL A 88 -6.46 8.51 -2.99
CA VAL A 88 -7.65 8.96 -3.72
C VAL A 88 -7.53 10.48 -3.89
N LYS A 89 -7.76 10.96 -5.11
CA LYS A 89 -7.81 12.40 -5.42
C LYS A 89 -9.21 12.97 -5.21
#